data_AF-A0A957PEB9-F1
#
_entry.id   AF-A0A957PEB9-F1
#
_cell.length_a   1.000
_cell.length_b   1.000
_cell.length_c   1.000
_cell.angle_alpha   90.00
_cell.angle_beta   90.00
_cell.angle_gamma   90.00
#
_symmetry.space_group_name_H-M   'P 1'
#
loop_
_entity.id
_entity.type
_entity.pdbx_description
1 polymer ?
#
loop_
_entity_poly.entity_id
_entity_poly.type
_entity_poly.pdbx_seq_one_letter_code
_entity_poly.pdbx_strand_id
1 'polypeptide(L)'
;ALIMNAIGNHEEERGLATTPVAAALIIADKADVHRSRVQNPDMSTFDIHDRVNYASTRSFVRVGNSDKVVALELEIDTNYAHVIEYFEIFLDRMTMVRQAVEFLGCQFQLIINETRFS
;
A
#
# COMPACT_ATOMS: atom_id res chain seq x y z
N ALA A 1 6.16 25.52 -1.28
CA ALA A 1 7.16 24.51 -1.70
C ALA A 1 6.84 23.11 -1.17
N LEU A 2 6.44 22.94 0.10
CA LEU A 2 6.22 21.63 0.75
C LEU A 2 5.28 20.68 -0.01
N ILE A 3 4.11 21.15 -0.45
CA ILE A 3 3.14 20.31 -1.19
C ILE A 3 3.68 19.87 -2.56
N MET A 4 4.27 20.81 -3.31
CA MET A 4 4.89 20.48 -4.61
C MET A 4 6.04 19.47 -4.45
N ASN A 5 6.82 19.58 -3.36
CA ASN A 5 7.85 18.61 -3.04
C ASN A 5 7.24 17.22 -2.75
N ALA A 6 6.18 17.13 -1.95
CA ALA A 6 5.51 15.85 -1.68
C ALA A 6 4.98 15.20 -2.97
N ILE A 7 4.26 15.96 -3.81
CA ILE A 7 3.73 15.46 -5.09
C ILE A 7 4.86 15.04 -6.03
N GLY A 8 5.96 15.80 -6.11
CA GLY A 8 7.07 15.45 -7.01
C GLY A 8 7.85 14.20 -6.61
N ASN A 9 7.65 13.66 -5.41
CA ASN A 9 8.47 12.58 -4.83
C ASN A 9 7.69 11.31 -4.46
N HIS A 10 6.43 11.15 -4.89
CA HIS A 10 5.61 9.98 -4.53
C HIS A 10 5.63 8.82 -5.53
N GLU A 11 6.43 8.91 -6.60
CA GLU A 11 6.54 7.84 -7.61
C GLU A 11 7.60 6.78 -7.22
N GLU A 12 7.30 5.50 -7.42
CA GLU A 12 8.11 4.37 -6.94
C GLU A 12 9.51 4.34 -7.55
N GLU A 13 9.66 4.63 -8.85
CA GLU A 13 10.94 4.51 -9.56
C GLU A 13 11.98 5.56 -9.15
N ARG A 14 11.54 6.74 -8.67
CA ARG A 14 12.40 7.94 -8.55
C ARG A 14 12.13 8.77 -7.29
N GLY A 15 11.03 8.53 -6.61
CA GLY A 15 10.57 9.30 -5.47
C GLY A 15 11.20 8.85 -4.16
N LEU A 16 11.31 9.79 -3.23
CA LEU A 16 11.84 9.56 -1.89
C LEU A 16 11.06 10.37 -0.86
N ALA A 17 10.86 9.80 0.33
CA ALA A 17 10.35 10.55 1.47
C ALA A 17 11.37 11.63 1.89
N THR A 18 11.18 12.86 1.43
CA THR A 18 12.10 13.99 1.72
C THR A 18 11.63 14.87 2.87
N THR A 19 10.35 14.80 3.22
CA THR A 19 9.74 15.53 4.33
C THR A 19 8.67 14.66 5.00
N PRO A 20 8.27 14.95 6.26
CA PRO A 20 7.19 14.20 6.91
C PRO A 20 5.87 14.23 6.13
N VAL A 21 5.59 15.34 5.41
CA VAL A 21 4.40 15.43 4.55
C VAL A 21 4.53 14.55 3.32
N ALA A 22 5.71 14.49 2.69
CA ALA A 22 5.97 13.57 1.58
C ALA A 22 5.85 12.10 2.02
N ALA A 23 6.38 11.76 3.20
CA ALA A 23 6.25 10.43 3.77
C ALA A 23 4.78 10.04 4.01
N ALA A 24 4.00 10.93 4.62
CA ALA A 24 2.57 10.70 4.84
C ALA A 24 1.79 10.55 3.52
N LEU A 25 2.12 11.35 2.50
CA LEU A 25 1.52 11.23 1.17
C LEU A 25 1.83 9.88 0.51
N ILE A 26 3.09 9.44 0.54
CA ILE A 26 3.52 8.14 0.01
C ILE A 26 2.75 7.01 0.68
N ILE A 27 2.66 7.03 2.02
CA ILE A 27 1.91 5.99 2.77
C ILE A 27 0.44 5.98 2.33
N ALA A 28 -0.20 7.16 2.21
CA ALA A 28 -1.60 7.25 1.84
C ALA A 28 -1.89 6.78 0.41
N ASP A 29 -1.01 7.09 -0.54
CA ASP A 29 -1.17 6.73 -1.96
C ASP A 29 -0.86 5.25 -2.21
N LYS A 30 0.27 4.77 -1.68
CA LYS A 30 0.83 3.46 -2.03
C LYS A 30 0.23 2.30 -1.23
N ALA A 31 -0.42 2.58 -0.10
CA ALA A 31 -1.16 1.58 0.67
C ALA A 31 -2.60 1.34 0.14
N ASP A 32 -3.07 2.15 -0.81
CA ASP A 32 -4.44 2.06 -1.35
C ASP A 32 -4.57 0.88 -2.33
N VAL A 33 -4.93 -0.28 -1.78
CA VAL A 33 -5.27 -1.51 -2.51
C VAL A 33 -6.64 -1.98 -2.06
N HIS A 34 -7.67 -1.75 -2.87
CA HIS A 34 -9.04 -2.00 -2.46
C HIS A 34 -9.96 -2.22 -3.67
N ARG A 35 -11.01 -3.02 -3.49
CA ARG A 35 -11.98 -3.33 -4.57
C ARG A 35 -12.62 -2.12 -5.23
N SER A 36 -12.74 -1.01 -4.50
CA SER A 36 -13.30 0.23 -5.04
C SER A 36 -12.38 0.92 -6.07
N ARG A 37 -11.13 0.46 -6.21
CA ARG A 37 -10.20 0.92 -7.24
C ARG A 37 -10.50 0.33 -8.61
N VAL A 38 -11.23 -0.78 -8.66
CA VAL A 38 -11.61 -1.44 -9.91
C VAL A 38 -12.72 -0.65 -10.58
N GLN A 39 -12.43 -0.07 -11.74
CA GLN A 39 -13.40 0.67 -12.54
C GLN A 39 -14.03 -0.20 -13.62
N ASN A 40 -13.36 -1.29 -14.00
CA ASN A 40 -13.85 -2.23 -14.99
C ASN A 40 -15.08 -2.99 -14.42
N PRO A 41 -16.27 -2.88 -15.03
CA PRO A 41 -17.45 -3.59 -14.55
C PRO A 41 -17.49 -5.07 -14.98
N ASP A 42 -16.69 -5.48 -15.97
CA ASP A 42 -16.70 -6.83 -16.52
C ASP A 42 -15.55 -7.67 -15.97
N MET A 43 -15.88 -8.49 -14.96
CA MET A 43 -14.94 -9.42 -14.31
C MET A 43 -14.24 -10.39 -15.28
N SER A 44 -14.87 -10.73 -16.41
CA SER A 44 -14.26 -11.67 -17.37
C SER A 44 -13.04 -11.08 -18.08
N THR A 45 -12.88 -9.76 -18.04
CA THR A 45 -11.80 -9.02 -18.69
C THR A 45 -10.77 -8.45 -17.71
N PHE A 46 -10.85 -8.84 -16.43
CA PHE A 46 -9.92 -8.33 -15.42
C PHE A 46 -8.48 -8.74 -15.71
N ASP A 47 -7.57 -7.77 -15.64
CA ASP A 47 -6.14 -8.03 -15.54
C ASP A 47 -5.74 -8.39 -14.09
N ILE A 48 -4.44 -8.55 -13.85
CA ILE A 48 -3.93 -8.89 -12.52
C ILE A 48 -4.19 -7.77 -11.49
N HIS A 49 -4.15 -6.50 -11.89
CA HIS A 49 -4.40 -5.39 -10.97
C HIS A 49 -5.87 -5.33 -10.59
N ASP A 50 -6.77 -5.50 -11.56
CA ASP A 50 -8.21 -5.56 -11.31
C ASP A 50 -8.54 -6.73 -10.37
N ARG A 51 -7.97 -7.92 -10.63
CA ARG A 51 -8.21 -9.11 -9.80
C ARG A 51 -7.74 -8.93 -8.37
N VAL A 52 -6.51 -8.47 -8.15
CA VAL A 52 -5.96 -8.27 -6.80
C VAL A 52 -6.71 -7.16 -6.06
N ASN A 53 -7.02 -6.05 -6.73
CA ASN A 53 -7.83 -5.00 -6.11
C ASN A 53 -9.23 -5.51 -5.78
N TYR A 54 -9.90 -6.20 -6.69
CA TYR A 54 -11.22 -6.78 -6.47
C TYR A 54 -11.24 -7.77 -5.29
N ALA A 55 -10.22 -8.63 -5.21
CA ALA A 55 -10.01 -9.57 -4.12
C ALA A 55 -9.75 -8.86 -2.78
N SER A 56 -9.19 -7.65 -2.80
CA SER A 56 -8.89 -6.86 -1.60
C SER A 56 -10.17 -6.23 -1.04
N THR A 57 -10.79 -6.96 -0.12
CA THR A 57 -12.08 -6.65 0.49
C THR A 57 -12.00 -5.62 1.62
N ARG A 58 -10.81 -5.50 2.21
CA ARG A 58 -10.47 -4.52 3.23
C ARG A 58 -9.02 -4.08 3.03
N SER A 59 -8.79 -2.78 3.17
CA SER A 59 -7.45 -2.20 3.28
C SER A 59 -7.48 -1.08 4.30
N PHE A 60 -6.56 -1.11 5.26
CA PHE A 60 -6.51 -0.15 6.33
C PHE A 60 -5.08 0.10 6.81
N VAL A 61 -4.72 1.38 6.95
CA VAL A 61 -3.45 1.80 7.57
C VAL A 61 -3.69 2.13 9.04
N ARG A 62 -3.15 1.32 9.94
CA ARG A 62 -3.19 1.54 11.38
C ARG A 62 -1.92 2.23 11.86
N VAL A 63 -2.07 3.32 12.62
CA VAL A 63 -0.95 4.05 13.23
C VAL A 63 -0.94 3.83 14.74
N GLY A 64 0.07 3.12 15.23
CA GLY A 64 0.30 2.86 16.66
C GLY A 64 1.32 3.84 17.24
N ASN A 65 0.85 4.84 18.00
CA ASN A 65 1.71 5.89 18.54
C ASN A 65 2.69 5.39 19.63
N SER A 66 2.24 4.49 20.52
CA SER A 66 3.08 3.96 21.61
C SER A 66 4.23 3.11 21.09
N ASP A 67 3.94 2.28 20.10
CA ASP A 67 4.86 1.25 19.61
C ASP A 67 5.65 1.73 18.38
N LYS A 68 5.33 2.95 17.90
CA LYS A 68 5.84 3.54 16.65
C LYS A 68 5.70 2.60 15.46
N VAL A 69 4.53 1.96 15.32
CA VAL A 69 4.23 1.04 14.22
C VAL A 69 3.22 1.67 13.28
N VAL A 70 3.46 1.54 11.97
CA VAL A 70 2.46 1.78 10.93
C VAL A 70 2.20 0.45 10.23
N ALA A 71 0.99 -0.10 10.40
CA ALA A 71 0.61 -1.38 9.84
C ALA A 71 -0.36 -1.20 8.66
N LEU A 72 -0.09 -1.82 7.52
CA LEU A 72 -1.06 -2.01 6.45
C LEU A 72 -1.75 -3.37 6.64
N GLU A 73 -3.05 -3.33 6.91
CA GLU A 73 -3.90 -4.49 7.11
C GLU A 73 -4.77 -4.72 5.86
N LEU A 74 -4.65 -5.89 5.24
CA LEU A 74 -5.40 -6.30 4.07
C LEU A 74 -6.20 -7.57 4.34
N GLU A 75 -7.41 -7.64 3.81
CA GLU A 75 -8.18 -8.88 3.68
C GLU A 75 -8.37 -9.20 2.19
N ILE A 76 -7.69 -10.25 1.72
CA ILE A 76 -7.69 -10.70 0.33
C ILE A 76 -8.52 -11.98 0.23
N ASP A 77 -9.59 -11.93 -0.57
CA ASP A 77 -10.40 -13.10 -0.91
C ASP A 77 -9.64 -14.00 -1.90
N THR A 78 -9.15 -15.12 -1.37
CA THR A 78 -8.31 -16.08 -2.11
C THR A 78 -9.07 -16.89 -3.16
N ASN A 79 -10.40 -16.72 -3.26
CA ASN A 79 -11.16 -17.25 -4.39
C ASN A 79 -10.94 -16.44 -5.69
N TYR A 80 -10.49 -15.18 -5.57
CA TYR A 80 -10.29 -14.29 -6.71
C TYR A 80 -8.80 -14.03 -7.03
N ALA A 81 -7.96 -13.89 -6.01
CA ALA A 81 -6.51 -13.72 -6.17
C ALA A 81 -5.71 -14.31 -5.01
N HIS A 82 -4.56 -14.90 -5.32
CA HIS A 82 -3.63 -15.39 -4.32
C HIS A 82 -2.79 -14.26 -3.73
N VAL A 83 -2.32 -14.43 -2.49
CA VAL A 83 -1.45 -13.45 -1.81
C VAL A 83 -0.14 -13.22 -2.58
N ILE A 84 0.37 -14.21 -3.30
CA ILE A 84 1.57 -14.04 -4.14
C ILE A 84 1.35 -13.03 -5.27
N GLU A 85 0.16 -13.00 -5.87
CA GLU A 85 -0.18 -12.08 -6.96
C GLU A 85 -0.25 -10.64 -6.46
N TYR A 86 -0.60 -10.42 -5.18
CA TYR A 86 -0.47 -9.11 -4.55
C TYR A 86 1.00 -8.66 -4.54
N PHE A 87 1.93 -9.54 -4.14
CA PHE A 87 3.35 -9.20 -4.13
C PHE A 87 3.89 -8.96 -5.55
N GLU A 88 3.43 -9.70 -6.56
CA GLU A 88 3.88 -9.53 -7.94
C GLU A 88 3.67 -8.09 -8.46
N ILE A 89 2.60 -7.41 -8.05
CA ILE A 89 2.26 -6.07 -8.56
C ILE A 89 2.46 -4.93 -7.56
N PHE A 90 2.50 -5.22 -6.25
CA PHE A 90 2.58 -4.19 -5.20
C PHE A 90 3.88 -4.18 -4.42
N LEU A 91 4.85 -5.09 -4.68
CA LEU A 91 6.08 -5.15 -3.90
C LEU A 91 6.88 -3.83 -3.91
N ASP A 92 6.99 -3.17 -5.05
CA ASP A 92 7.69 -1.89 -5.16
C ASP A 92 6.99 -0.79 -4.35
N ARG A 93 5.65 -0.77 -4.38
CA ARG A 93 4.84 0.14 -3.56
C ARG A 93 5.09 -0.10 -2.08
N MET A 94 5.10 -1.36 -1.64
CA MET A 94 5.35 -1.72 -0.24
C MET A 94 6.76 -1.37 0.21
N THR A 95 7.74 -1.51 -0.69
CA THR A 95 9.11 -1.04 -0.43
C THR A 95 9.15 0.46 -0.19
N MET A 96 8.44 1.23 -1.01
CA MET A 96 8.35 2.69 -0.86
C MET A 96 7.61 3.10 0.42
N VAL A 97 6.49 2.44 0.75
CA VAL A 97 5.75 2.66 2.01
C VAL A 97 6.65 2.39 3.21
N ARG A 98 7.39 1.27 3.21
CA ARG A 98 8.31 0.94 4.29
C ARG A 98 9.37 2.03 4.49
N GLN A 99 9.99 2.51 3.41
CA GLN A 99 10.98 3.60 3.48
C GLN A 99 10.36 4.90 4.01
N ALA A 100 9.12 5.23 3.61
CA ALA A 100 8.42 6.40 4.11
C ALA A 100 8.07 6.29 5.60
N VAL A 101 7.67 5.11 6.07
CA VAL A 101 7.42 4.82 7.48
C VAL A 101 8.72 4.91 8.30
N GLU A 102 9.82 4.34 7.80
CA GLU A 102 11.15 4.43 8.41
C GLU A 102 11.62 5.89 8.52
N PHE A 103 11.36 6.72 7.50
CA PHE A 103 11.66 8.16 7.52
C PHE A 103 10.95 8.88 8.68
N LEU A 104 9.73 8.46 9.03
CA LEU A 104 8.98 9.00 10.18
C LEU A 104 9.49 8.47 11.52
N GLY A 105 10.51 7.60 11.53
CA GLY A 105 11.02 6.95 12.73
C GLY A 105 10.10 5.86 13.28
N CYS A 106 9.29 5.27 12.40
CA CYS A 106 8.35 4.19 12.71
C CYS A 106 8.79 2.88 12.04
N GLN A 107 8.20 1.77 12.48
CA GLN A 107 8.35 0.45 11.86
C GLN A 107 7.13 0.12 10.99
N PHE A 108 7.38 -0.34 9.77
CA PHE A 108 6.32 -0.82 8.88
C PHE A 108 5.98 -2.28 9.17
N GLN A 109 4.69 -2.62 9.09
CA GLN A 109 4.21 -3.99 9.15
C GLN A 109 3.17 -4.21 8.06
N LEU A 110 3.28 -5.31 7.33
CA LEU A 110 2.25 -5.75 6.39
C LEU A 110 1.51 -6.94 7.00
N ILE A 111 0.18 -6.87 7.06
CA ILE A 111 -0.67 -7.94 7.57
C ILE A 111 -1.68 -8.27 6.48
N ILE A 112 -1.67 -9.51 6.00
CA ILE A 112 -2.61 -9.99 4.99
C ILE A 112 -3.28 -11.24 5.53
N ASN A 113 -4.62 -11.24 5.63
CA ASN A 113 -5.39 -12.38 6.16
C ASN A 113 -4.81 -12.90 7.50
N GLU A 114 -4.61 -11.98 8.46
CA GLU A 114 -4.04 -12.23 9.79
C GLU A 114 -2.57 -12.70 9.80
N THR A 115 -1.97 -12.94 8.64
CA THR A 115 -0.57 -13.31 8.50
C THR A 115 0.30 -12.07 8.44
N ARG A 116 1.30 -12.01 9.32
CA ARG A 116 2.26 -10.91 9.38
C ARG A 116 3.44 -11.16 8.45
N PHE A 117 3.76 -10.17 7.64
CA PHE A 117 4.95 -10.09 6.80
C PHE A 117 5.81 -8.94 7.36
N SER A 118 6.98 -9.29 7.87
CA SER A 118 7.96 -8.37 8.47
C SER A 118 9.24 -8.34 7.67
#